data_AF-A0A4Q2UKN2-F1
#
_entry.id   AF-A0A4Q2UKN2-F1
#
_cell.length_a   1.000
_cell.length_b   1.000
_cell.length_c   1.000
_cell.angle_alpha   90.00
_cell.angle_beta   90.00
_cell.angle_gamma   90.00
#
_symmetry.space_group_name_H-M   'P 1'
#
loop_
_entity.id
_entity.type
_entity.pdbx_description
1 polymer ?
#
loop_
_entity_poly.entity_id
_entity_poly.type
_entity_poly.pdbx_seq_one_letter_code
_entity_poly.pdbx_strand_id
1 'polypeptide(L)'
;MQLDFDNMASLLEPGKQEQVLAHFGLGQDFRDRLDLVSEAFRIHVINMVIQAHRSCSGDVEQFHESLLLKTLFGMVDQYVKPQSVAEVACVSFLASALLAGCETILSPVLGMIQTTTFHGGTATA
;
A
#
# COMPACT_ATOMS: atom_id res chain seq x y z
N MET A 1 22.22 13.79 -9.73
CA MET A 1 21.77 12.61 -10.47
C MET A 1 20.30 12.85 -10.84
N GLN A 2 19.94 12.80 -12.12
CA GLN A 2 18.56 12.97 -12.56
C GLN A 2 17.90 11.59 -12.60
N LEU A 3 16.74 11.42 -11.97
CA LEU A 3 15.95 10.20 -12.10
C LEU A 3 15.37 10.19 -13.51
N ASP A 4 15.74 9.18 -14.30
CA ASP A 4 15.18 8.95 -15.63
C ASP A 4 14.15 7.82 -15.55
N PHE A 5 12.92 8.14 -15.94
CA PHE A 5 11.77 7.23 -15.91
C PHE A 5 10.72 7.66 -16.93
N ASP A 6 10.22 6.70 -17.71
CA ASP A 6 9.27 6.96 -18.80
C ASP A 6 7.84 7.19 -18.29
N ASN A 7 7.50 6.59 -17.15
CA ASN A 7 6.17 6.68 -16.55
C ASN A 7 6.20 6.36 -15.04
N MET A 8 5.12 6.66 -14.34
CA MET A 8 5.02 6.45 -12.88
C MET A 8 5.14 4.97 -12.48
N ALA A 9 4.72 4.04 -13.34
CA ALA A 9 4.81 2.60 -13.07
C ALA A 9 6.26 2.11 -13.08
N SER A 10 7.12 2.66 -13.94
CA SER A 10 8.55 2.30 -13.99
C SER A 10 9.32 2.66 -12.72
N LEU A 11 8.78 3.56 -11.89
CA LEU A 11 9.35 3.86 -10.57
C LEU A 11 9.09 2.76 -9.53
N LEU A 12 8.17 1.83 -9.81
CA LEU A 12 7.84 0.69 -8.95
C LEU A 12 8.77 -0.52 -9.17
N GLU A 13 9.66 -0.46 -10.17
CA GLU A 13 10.55 -1.55 -10.51
C GLU A 13 11.64 -1.78 -9.44
N PRO A 14 12.10 -3.04 -9.26
CA PRO A 14 13.18 -3.36 -8.33
C PRO A 14 14.44 -2.49 -8.57
N GLY A 15 15.02 -1.95 -7.50
CA GLY A 15 16.23 -1.10 -7.57
C GLY A 15 15.97 0.40 -7.82
N LYS A 16 14.74 0.80 -8.18
CA LYS A 16 14.38 2.22 -8.33
C LYS A 16 14.17 2.94 -6.99
N GLN A 17 13.75 2.23 -5.95
CA GLN A 17 13.66 2.78 -4.59
C GLN A 17 15.00 3.36 -4.09
N GLU A 18 16.11 2.69 -4.37
CA GLU A 18 17.45 3.15 -3.96
C GLU A 18 17.87 4.41 -4.72
N GLN A 19 17.51 4.52 -6.01
CA GLN A 19 17.72 5.73 -6.81
C GLN A 19 16.85 6.88 -6.31
N VAL A 20 15.62 6.60 -5.87
CA VAL A 20 14.70 7.60 -5.31
C VAL A 20 15.21 8.10 -3.96
N LEU A 21 15.63 7.22 -3.06
CA LEU A 21 16.23 7.61 -1.79
C LEU A 21 17.49 8.48 -2.00
N ALA A 22 18.36 8.07 -2.92
CA ALA A 22 19.55 8.84 -3.29
C ALA A 22 19.19 10.22 -3.89
N HIS A 23 18.13 10.30 -4.71
CA HIS A 23 17.66 11.56 -5.28
C HIS A 23 17.19 12.55 -4.21
N PHE A 24 16.49 12.06 -3.18
CA PHE A 24 16.04 12.88 -2.06
C PHE A 24 17.13 13.12 -1.00
N GLY A 25 18.33 12.55 -1.16
CA GLY A 25 19.43 12.70 -0.21
C GLY A 25 19.16 12.00 1.12
N LEU A 26 18.36 10.93 1.12
CA LEU A 26 17.92 10.24 2.32
C LEU A 26 18.86 9.09 2.67
N GLY A 27 19.26 9.04 3.94
CA GLY A 27 20.22 8.07 4.46
C GLY A 27 19.58 6.72 4.84
N GLN A 28 20.44 5.78 5.26
CA GLN A 28 20.04 4.43 5.66
C GLN A 28 19.02 4.44 6.81
N ASP A 29 19.18 5.33 7.80
CA ASP A 29 18.23 5.46 8.92
C ASP A 29 16.79 5.78 8.48
N PHE A 30 16.63 6.49 7.35
CA PHE A 30 15.31 6.77 6.79
C PHE A 30 14.76 5.55 6.06
N ARG A 31 15.61 4.83 5.32
CA ARG A 31 15.27 3.56 4.66
C ARG A 31 14.81 2.51 5.68
N ASP A 32 15.54 2.34 6.78
CA ASP A 32 15.19 1.34 7.81
C ASP A 32 13.82 1.63 8.44
N ARG A 33 13.49 2.91 8.67
CA ARG A 33 12.16 3.33 9.15
C ARG A 33 11.06 3.09 8.11
N LEU A 34 11.35 3.28 6.83
CA LEU A 34 10.41 2.98 5.75
C LEU A 34 10.17 1.48 5.60
N ASP A 35 11.20 0.65 5.76
CA ASP A 35 11.07 -0.80 5.70
C ASP A 35 10.14 -1.32 6.81
N LEU A 36 10.20 -0.71 8.00
CA LEU A 36 9.23 -0.98 9.07
C LEU A 36 7.80 -0.62 8.68
N VAL A 37 7.58 0.52 8.01
CA VAL A 37 6.25 0.92 7.50
C VAL A 37 5.77 -0.06 6.44
N SER A 38 6.62 -0.42 5.48
CA SER A 38 6.32 -1.37 4.41
C SER A 38 5.85 -2.71 4.98
N GLU A 39 6.59 -3.27 5.94
CA GLU A 39 6.25 -4.54 6.56
C GLU A 39 4.98 -4.45 7.42
N ALA A 40 4.85 -3.39 8.23
CA ALA A 40 3.65 -3.17 9.05
C ALA A 40 2.39 -3.03 8.19
N PHE A 41 2.49 -2.28 7.08
CA PHE A 41 1.39 -2.11 6.13
C PHE A 41 1.04 -3.42 5.42
N ARG A 42 2.04 -4.19 4.99
CA ARG A 42 1.83 -5.52 4.40
C ARG A 42 1.08 -6.45 5.36
N ILE A 43 1.51 -6.52 6.62
CA ILE A 43 0.85 -7.32 7.66
C ILE A 43 -0.60 -6.83 7.89
N HIS A 44 -0.81 -5.52 7.93
CA HIS A 44 -2.14 -4.94 8.07
C HIS A 44 -3.09 -5.36 6.95
N VAL A 45 -2.65 -5.22 5.69
CA VAL A 45 -3.43 -5.60 4.50
C VAL A 45 -3.75 -7.11 4.52
N ILE A 46 -2.79 -7.96 4.87
CA ILE A 46 -3.02 -9.41 5.00
C ILE A 46 -4.07 -9.71 6.08
N ASN A 47 -3.99 -9.05 7.24
CA ASN A 47 -4.95 -9.26 8.31
C ASN A 47 -6.35 -8.79 7.93
N MET A 48 -6.48 -7.67 7.23
CA MET A 48 -7.76 -7.19 6.70
C MET A 48 -8.37 -8.20 5.73
N VAL A 49 -7.56 -8.73 4.80
CA VAL A 49 -7.98 -9.78 3.86
C VAL A 49 -8.49 -11.01 4.61
N ILE A 50 -7.74 -11.50 5.61
CA ILE A 50 -8.13 -12.66 6.41
C ILE A 50 -9.44 -12.39 7.16
N GLN A 51 -9.60 -11.20 7.72
CA GLN A 51 -10.81 -10.82 8.44
C GLN A 51 -12.03 -10.76 7.52
N ALA A 52 -11.91 -10.11 6.36
CA ALA A 52 -13.00 -10.04 5.39
C ALA A 52 -13.40 -11.42 4.85
N HIS A 53 -12.42 -12.30 4.63
CA HIS A 53 -12.70 -13.68 4.24
C HIS A 53 -13.44 -14.47 5.33
N ARG A 54 -13.14 -14.20 6.61
CA ARG A 54 -13.78 -14.88 7.76
C ARG A 54 -15.15 -14.32 8.11
N SER A 55 -15.35 -13.01 7.95
CA SER A 55 -16.61 -12.38 8.32
C SER A 55 -17.71 -12.60 7.29
N CYS A 56 -17.38 -12.95 6.04
CA CYS A 56 -18.32 -13.04 4.91
C CYS A 56 -19.24 -11.81 4.78
N SER A 57 -18.89 -10.70 5.42
CA SER A 57 -19.60 -9.44 5.29
C SER A 57 -19.14 -8.83 3.98
N GLY A 58 -20.05 -8.57 3.04
CA GLY A 58 -19.75 -7.86 1.79
C GLY A 58 -19.30 -6.40 1.98
N ASP A 59 -18.88 -6.04 3.21
CA ASP A 59 -18.29 -4.75 3.54
C ASP A 59 -16.85 -4.70 3.01
N VAL A 60 -16.75 -4.15 1.81
CA VAL A 60 -15.49 -3.90 1.10
C VAL A 60 -14.96 -2.49 1.35
N GLU A 61 -15.64 -1.66 2.17
CA GLU A 61 -15.23 -0.27 2.39
C GLU A 61 -13.81 -0.21 2.94
N GLN A 62 -13.42 -1.15 3.80
CA GLN A 62 -12.08 -1.18 4.37
C GLN A 62 -10.97 -1.33 3.32
N PHE A 63 -11.26 -1.93 2.16
CA PHE A 63 -10.31 -2.08 1.05
C PHE A 63 -10.23 -0.85 0.15
N HIS A 64 -11.03 0.19 0.42
CA HIS A 64 -11.02 1.41 -0.37
C HIS A 64 -9.65 2.09 -0.29
N GLU A 65 -9.10 2.47 -1.45
CA GLU A 65 -7.75 3.02 -1.58
C GLU A 65 -7.50 4.22 -0.65
N SER A 66 -8.50 5.10 -0.47
CA SER A 66 -8.38 6.25 0.44
C SER A 66 -8.21 5.86 1.91
N LEU A 67 -8.80 4.75 2.35
CA LEU A 67 -8.64 4.23 3.71
C LEU A 67 -7.29 3.56 3.89
N LEU A 68 -6.84 2.80 2.88
CA LEU A 68 -5.51 2.21 2.86
C LEU A 68 -4.41 3.30 2.88
N LEU A 69 -4.57 4.35 2.09
CA LEU A 69 -3.69 5.53 2.10
C LEU A 69 -3.71 6.24 3.45
N LYS A 70 -4.89 6.45 4.04
CA LYS A 70 -5.01 7.06 5.37
C LYS A 70 -4.26 6.25 6.42
N THR A 71 -4.42 4.93 6.42
CA THR A 71 -3.69 4.03 7.32
C THR A 71 -2.19 4.10 7.10
N LEU A 72 -1.75 4.07 5.84
CA LEU A 72 -0.35 4.12 5.47
C LEU A 72 0.31 5.43 5.92
N PHE A 73 -0.34 6.58 5.69
CA PHE A 73 0.14 7.87 6.20
C PHE A 73 0.15 7.91 7.73
N GLY A 74 -0.84 7.31 8.39
CA GLY A 74 -0.84 7.16 9.86
C GLY A 74 0.36 6.36 10.37
N MET A 75 0.76 5.29 9.67
CA MET A 75 1.96 4.50 10.01
C MET A 75 3.24 5.30 9.77
N VAL A 76 3.33 6.05 8.67
CA VAL A 76 4.47 6.93 8.39
C VAL A 76 4.64 7.96 9.52
N ASP A 77 3.55 8.59 9.96
CA ASP A 77 3.62 9.58 11.06
C ASP A 77 4.09 8.94 12.38
N GLN A 78 3.81 7.66 12.60
CA GLN A 78 4.24 6.95 13.80
C GLN A 78 5.71 6.53 13.74
N TYR A 79 6.13 5.92 12.62
CA TYR A 79 7.44 5.25 12.51
C TYR A 79 8.51 6.10 11.84
N VAL A 80 8.15 6.91 10.84
CA VAL A 80 9.11 7.70 10.05
C VAL A 80 9.24 9.11 10.61
N LYS A 81 8.13 9.79 10.91
CA LYS A 81 8.09 11.19 11.38
C LYS A 81 8.89 12.13 10.46
N PRO A 82 8.48 12.31 9.20
CA PRO A 82 9.19 13.16 8.25
C PRO A 82 9.24 14.62 8.75
N GLN A 83 10.42 15.23 8.69
CA GLN A 83 10.74 16.58 9.18
C GLN A 83 11.13 17.55 8.05
N SER A 84 11.38 17.05 6.84
CA SER A 84 11.75 17.85 5.69
C SER A 84 10.83 17.63 4.49
N VAL A 85 10.79 18.62 3.58
CA VAL A 85 10.04 18.52 2.32
C VAL A 85 10.51 17.32 1.48
N ALA A 86 11.82 17.03 1.50
CA ALA A 86 12.39 15.89 0.79
C ALA A 86 11.90 14.55 1.36
N GLU A 87 11.84 14.43 2.69
CA GLU A 87 11.29 13.25 3.36
C GLU A 87 9.80 13.07 3.08
N VAL A 88 9.01 14.14 3.13
CA VAL A 88 7.58 14.11 2.80
C VAL A 88 7.34 13.69 1.34
N ALA A 89 8.15 14.20 0.40
CA ALA A 89 8.06 13.84 -1.00
C ALA A 89 8.41 12.35 -1.23
N CYS A 90 9.48 11.87 -0.59
CA CYS A 90 9.87 10.47 -0.67
C CYS A 90 8.83 9.53 -0.07
N VAL A 91 8.27 9.87 1.10
CA VAL A 91 7.16 9.13 1.71
C VAL A 91 5.99 9.06 0.75
N SER A 92 5.58 10.19 0.15
CA SER A 92 4.40 10.24 -0.72
C SER A 92 4.56 9.34 -1.94
N PHE A 93 5.76 9.34 -2.51
CA PHE A 93 6.13 8.42 -3.58
C PHE A 93 6.07 6.95 -3.13
N LEU A 94 6.73 6.61 -2.02
CA LEU A 94 6.79 5.23 -1.54
C LEU A 94 5.44 4.71 -1.04
N ALA A 95 4.60 5.57 -0.47
CA ALA A 95 3.26 5.23 -0.07
C ALA A 95 2.40 4.85 -1.29
N SER A 96 2.53 5.60 -2.37
CA SER A 96 1.88 5.29 -3.65
C SER A 96 2.38 3.95 -4.22
N ALA A 97 3.69 3.69 -4.08
CA ALA A 97 4.29 2.43 -4.53
C ALA A 97 3.80 1.21 -3.72
N LEU A 98 3.70 1.35 -2.40
CA LEU A 98 3.17 0.31 -1.52
C LEU A 98 1.70 0.03 -1.81
N LEU A 99 0.90 1.08 -2.03
CA LEU A 99 -0.51 0.93 -2.39
C LEU A 99 -0.68 0.19 -3.73
N ALA A 100 0.11 0.54 -4.75
CA ALA A 100 0.10 -0.16 -6.03
C ALA A 100 0.48 -1.64 -5.86
N GLY A 101 1.46 -1.95 -5.00
CA GLY A 101 1.84 -3.32 -4.70
C GLY A 101 0.72 -4.15 -4.05
N CYS A 102 -0.21 -3.51 -3.33
CA CYS A 102 -1.34 -4.19 -2.70
C CYS A 102 -2.36 -4.74 -3.69
N GLU A 103 -2.40 -4.27 -4.94
CA GLU A 103 -3.32 -4.78 -5.98
C GLU A 103 -3.24 -6.31 -6.09
N THR A 104 -2.01 -6.84 -6.09
CA THR A 104 -1.74 -8.29 -6.20
C THR A 104 -2.32 -9.11 -5.05
N ILE A 105 -2.47 -8.51 -3.87
CA ILE A 105 -2.98 -9.15 -2.65
C ILE A 105 -4.51 -8.96 -2.55
N LEU A 106 -5.01 -7.78 -2.91
CA LEU A 106 -6.41 -7.40 -2.75
C LEU A 106 -7.31 -7.92 -3.89
N SER A 107 -6.82 -7.95 -5.13
CA SER A 107 -7.61 -8.32 -6.32
C SER A 107 -8.25 -9.72 -6.22
N PRO A 108 -7.55 -10.79 -5.79
CA PRO A 108 -8.16 -12.11 -5.62
C PRO A 108 -9.31 -12.12 -4.60
N VAL A 109 -9.17 -11.32 -3.53
CA VAL A 109 -10.10 -11.31 -2.39
C VAL A 109 -11.35 -10.52 -2.73
N LEU A 110 -11.20 -9.36 -3.36
CA LEU A 110 -12.31 -8.57 -3.87
C LEU A 110 -13.11 -9.36 -4.91
N GLY A 111 -12.44 -10.09 -5.80
CA GLY A 111 -13.09 -11.00 -6.75
C GLY A 111 -13.89 -12.11 -6.06
N MET A 112 -13.32 -12.74 -5.03
CA MET A 112 -14.03 -13.76 -4.24
C MET A 112 -15.26 -13.20 -3.52
N ILE A 113 -15.14 -12.06 -2.83
CA ILE A 113 -16.27 -11.41 -2.13
C ILE A 113 -17.38 -11.03 -3.14
N GLN A 114 -17.03 -10.50 -4.31
CA GLN A 114 -18.02 -10.17 -5.35
C GLN A 114 -18.75 -11.42 -5.86
N THR A 115 -18.04 -12.52 -6.11
CA THR A 115 -18.68 -13.77 -6.55
C THR A 115 -19.59 -14.40 -5.51
N THR A 116 -19.22 -14.39 -4.22
CA THR A 116 -20.07 -14.93 -3.14
C THR A 116 -21.31 -14.08 -2.89
N THR A 117 -21.20 -12.75 -3.02
CA THR A 117 -22.36 -11.84 -2.92
C THR A 117 -23.34 -12.07 -4.07
N PHE A 118 -22.84 -12.36 -5.28
CA PHE A 118 -23.69 -12.61 -6.46
C PHE A 118 -24.42 -13.97 -6.39
N HIS A 119 -23.79 -15.02 -5.84
CA HIS A 119 -24.41 -16.34 -5.70
C HIS A 119 -25.30 -16.48 -4.45
N GLY A 120 -25.15 -15.61 -3.45
CA GLY A 120 -26.04 -15.55 -2.28
C GLY A 120 -27.40 -14.86 -2.55
N GLY A 121 -27.52 -14.14 -3.68
CA GLY A 121 -28.73 -13.40 -4.08
C GLY A 121 -29.69 -14.14 -5.02
N THR A 122 -29.35 -15.34 -5.49
CA THR A 122 -30.18 -16.11 -6.45
C THR A 122 -30.35 -17.58 -6.06
N ALA A 123 -30.77 -17.83 -4.82
CA ALA A 123 -31.23 -19.14 -4.38
C ALA A 123 -32.63 -19.11 -3.76
N THR A 124 -33.52 -18.25 -4.26
CA THR A 124 -34.97 -18.43 -4.11
C THR A 124 -35.70 -17.77 -5.29
N ALA A 125 -35.95 -18.56 -6.33
CA ALA A 125 -37.11 -18.46 -7.18
C ALA A 125 -37.46 -19.87 -7.67
#